data_AF-A0MVQ7-F1
#
_entry.id   AF-A0MVQ7-F1
#
_cell.length_a   1.000
_cell.length_b   1.000
_cell.length_c   1.000
_cell.angle_alpha   90.00
_cell.angle_beta   90.00
_cell.angle_gamma   90.00
#
_symmetry.space_group_name_H-M   'P 1'
#
loop_
_entity.id
_entity.type
_entity.pdbx_description
1 polymer ?
#
loop_
_entity_poly.entity_id
_entity_poly.type
_entity_poly.pdbx_seq_one_letter_code
_entity_poly.pdbx_strand_id
1 'polypeptide(L)'
;MPRRRVAAKREILDDPKYGSQILAKFMNHVMESGKKAVAERIVYGALDKVKERKNSDPLEIFEKALDAIAPLVEVKSRRVGGATYQVPVEVRPSRRNALAMRWLVDFARKRGEKSMALRLAGELLDAAEGKGAAVK
;
A
#
# COMPACT_ATOMS: atom_id res chain seq x y z
N MET A 1 -18.23 13.90 10.24
CA MET A 1 -18.46 12.44 10.43
C MET A 1 -19.66 12.24 11.33
N PRO A 2 -20.56 11.29 11.05
CA PRO A 2 -21.72 11.05 11.90
C PRO A 2 -21.29 10.33 13.19
N ARG A 3 -21.72 10.82 14.36
CA ARG A 3 -21.49 10.15 15.66
C ARG A 3 -22.23 8.83 15.79
N ARG A 4 -23.31 8.63 15.03
CA ARG A 4 -24.26 7.52 15.20
C ARG A 4 -24.46 6.66 13.94
N ARG A 5 -24.30 7.24 12.75
CA ARG A 5 -24.54 6.56 11.47
C ARG A 5 -23.23 6.07 10.87
N VAL A 6 -23.14 4.77 10.55
CA VAL A 6 -22.00 4.22 9.82
C VAL A 6 -22.11 4.68 8.36
N ALA A 7 -21.05 5.31 7.85
CA ALA A 7 -20.99 5.68 6.43
C ALA A 7 -20.86 4.41 5.58
N ALA A 8 -21.68 4.30 4.54
CA ALA A 8 -21.57 3.21 3.58
C ALA A 8 -20.21 3.26 2.87
N LYS A 9 -19.60 2.09 2.69
CA LYS A 9 -18.35 1.98 1.92
C LYS A 9 -18.69 2.10 0.44
N ARG A 10 -17.91 2.90 -0.29
CA ARG A 10 -18.02 2.99 -1.75
C ARG A 10 -17.34 1.78 -2.38
N GLU A 11 -18.02 1.16 -3.33
CA GLU A 11 -17.42 0.13 -4.17
C GLU A 11 -16.58 0.77 -5.25
N ILE A 12 -15.52 0.08 -5.65
CA ILE A 12 -14.62 0.52 -6.71
C ILE A 12 -14.64 -0.51 -7.82
N LEU A 13 -14.45 -0.03 -9.04
CA LEU A 13 -14.27 -0.86 -10.21
C LEU A 13 -12.90 -1.54 -10.15
N ASP A 14 -12.83 -2.70 -10.77
CA ASP A 14 -11.59 -3.46 -10.88
C ASP A 14 -10.63 -2.85 -11.91
N ASP A 15 -9.39 -3.29 -11.86
CA ASP A 15 -8.35 -2.82 -12.75
C ASP A 15 -8.60 -3.28 -14.21
N PRO A 16 -8.53 -2.39 -15.22
CA PRO A 16 -8.79 -2.78 -16.61
C PRO A 16 -7.75 -3.72 -17.22
N LYS A 17 -6.49 -3.75 -16.73
CA LYS A 17 -5.43 -4.58 -17.32
C LYS A 17 -5.34 -5.96 -16.66
N TYR A 18 -5.42 -5.99 -15.33
CA TYR A 18 -5.20 -7.19 -14.52
C TYR A 18 -6.48 -7.70 -13.83
N GLY A 19 -7.60 -6.98 -13.87
CA GLY A 19 -8.85 -7.37 -13.22
C GLY A 19 -8.79 -7.39 -11.68
N SER A 20 -7.74 -6.83 -11.08
CA SER A 20 -7.54 -6.87 -9.62
C SER A 20 -8.13 -5.65 -8.93
N GLN A 21 -9.05 -5.89 -7.98
CA GLN A 21 -9.59 -4.83 -7.12
C GLN A 21 -8.51 -4.22 -6.20
N ILE A 22 -7.54 -5.02 -5.76
CA ILE A 22 -6.46 -4.55 -4.87
C ILE A 22 -5.57 -3.58 -5.62
N LEU A 23 -5.21 -3.90 -6.86
CA LEU A 23 -4.41 -3.03 -7.71
C LEU A 23 -5.13 -1.69 -7.99
N ALA A 24 -6.44 -1.75 -8.28
CA ALA A 24 -7.24 -0.54 -8.45
C ALA A 24 -7.27 0.35 -7.19
N LYS A 25 -7.37 -0.25 -5.98
CA LYS A 25 -7.23 0.50 -4.71
C LYS A 25 -5.84 1.12 -4.57
N PHE A 26 -4.79 0.40 -4.98
CA PHE A 26 -3.43 0.89 -4.89
C PHE A 26 -3.17 2.07 -5.82
N MET A 27 -3.69 2.05 -7.06
CA MET A 27 -3.60 3.19 -7.98
C MET A 27 -4.21 4.46 -7.38
N ASN A 28 -5.32 4.33 -6.64
CA ASN A 28 -5.92 5.45 -5.94
C ASN A 28 -5.04 5.99 -4.80
N HIS A 29 -4.20 5.17 -4.17
CA HIS A 29 -3.22 5.62 -3.17
C HIS A 29 -2.01 6.31 -3.81
N VAL A 30 -1.59 5.87 -5.00
CA VAL A 30 -0.51 6.50 -5.78
C VAL A 30 -0.96 7.85 -6.35
N MET A 31 -2.23 7.95 -6.74
CA MET A 31 -2.82 9.12 -7.38
C MET A 31 -2.73 10.39 -6.53
N GLU A 32 -2.29 11.46 -7.16
CA GLU A 32 -2.20 12.79 -6.57
C GLU A 32 -3.00 13.78 -7.41
N SER A 33 -3.71 14.71 -6.76
CA SER A 33 -4.53 15.73 -7.42
C SER A 33 -5.56 15.18 -8.43
N GLY A 34 -6.05 13.95 -8.21
CA GLY A 34 -7.04 13.31 -9.10
C GLY A 34 -6.50 12.81 -10.45
N LYS A 35 -5.18 12.80 -10.66
CA LYS A 35 -4.55 12.41 -11.93
C LYS A 35 -4.48 10.88 -12.09
N LYS A 36 -5.60 10.23 -12.39
CA LYS A 36 -5.70 8.76 -12.48
C LYS A 36 -4.83 8.17 -13.60
N ALA A 37 -4.87 8.75 -14.80
CA ALA A 37 -4.07 8.28 -15.95
C ALA A 37 -2.55 8.30 -15.66
N VAL A 38 -2.08 9.27 -14.88
CA VAL A 38 -0.67 9.35 -14.48
C VAL A 38 -0.33 8.27 -13.46
N ALA A 39 -1.23 8.02 -12.48
CA ALA A 39 -1.07 6.96 -11.50
C ALA A 39 -1.03 5.57 -12.15
N GLU A 40 -1.95 5.30 -13.09
CA GLU A 40 -1.98 4.08 -13.89
C GLU A 40 -0.65 3.86 -14.63
N ARG A 41 -0.17 4.88 -15.34
CA ARG A 41 1.12 4.81 -16.05
C ARG A 41 2.30 4.53 -15.11
N ILE A 42 2.30 5.10 -13.92
CA ILE A 42 3.34 4.86 -12.91
C ILE A 42 3.29 3.43 -12.39
N VAL A 43 2.10 2.94 -12.03
CA VAL A 43 1.92 1.58 -11.46
C VAL A 43 2.23 0.52 -12.50
N TYR A 44 1.69 0.63 -13.72
CA TYR A 44 2.00 -0.32 -14.78
C TYR A 44 3.48 -0.28 -15.16
N GLY A 45 4.07 0.93 -15.27
CA GLY A 45 5.49 1.06 -15.52
C GLY A 45 6.35 0.44 -14.42
N ALA A 46 5.93 0.51 -13.15
CA ALA A 46 6.61 -0.16 -12.06
C ALA A 46 6.51 -1.69 -12.16
N LEU A 47 5.32 -2.23 -12.44
CA LEU A 47 5.10 -3.68 -12.61
C LEU A 47 5.90 -4.24 -13.79
N ASP A 48 5.98 -3.52 -14.91
CA ASP A 48 6.80 -3.91 -16.06
C ASP A 48 8.29 -3.98 -15.67
N LYS A 49 8.78 -3.02 -14.86
CA LYS A 49 10.16 -3.05 -14.34
C LYS A 49 10.42 -4.16 -13.32
N VAL A 50 9.43 -4.52 -12.51
CA VAL A 50 9.51 -5.68 -11.62
C VAL A 50 9.61 -6.97 -12.46
N LYS A 51 8.79 -7.09 -13.50
CA LYS A 51 8.79 -8.23 -14.42
C LYS A 51 10.14 -8.38 -15.13
N GLU A 52 10.71 -7.29 -15.64
CA GLU A 52 12.04 -7.27 -16.26
C GLU A 52 13.14 -7.79 -15.32
N ARG A 53 13.03 -7.54 -14.01
CA ARG A 53 14.07 -7.88 -13.03
C ARG A 53 13.93 -9.29 -12.43
N LYS A 54 12.71 -9.73 -12.16
CA LYS A 54 12.46 -11.00 -11.43
C LYS A 54 11.83 -12.11 -12.28
N ASN A 55 11.58 -11.88 -13.58
CA ASN A 55 11.02 -12.82 -14.56
C ASN A 55 9.88 -13.73 -14.03
N SER A 56 9.09 -13.19 -13.10
CA SER A 56 7.95 -13.84 -12.44
C SER A 56 6.73 -12.92 -12.56
N ASP A 57 5.57 -13.43 -12.17
CA ASP A 57 4.34 -12.64 -12.26
C ASP A 57 4.44 -11.39 -11.35
N PRO A 58 4.40 -10.17 -11.91
CA PRO A 58 4.47 -8.96 -11.10
C PRO A 58 3.28 -8.81 -10.13
N LEU A 59 2.13 -9.46 -10.38
CA LEU A 59 1.01 -9.46 -9.44
C LEU A 59 1.33 -10.25 -8.17
N GLU A 60 1.91 -11.44 -8.29
CA GLU A 60 2.29 -12.25 -7.14
C GLU A 60 3.34 -11.56 -6.28
N ILE A 61 4.31 -10.88 -6.91
CA ILE A 61 5.32 -10.09 -6.18
C ILE A 61 4.65 -8.93 -5.45
N PHE A 62 3.68 -8.27 -6.09
CA PHE A 62 2.95 -7.17 -5.49
C PHE A 62 2.15 -7.61 -4.26
N GLU A 63 1.43 -8.73 -4.35
CA GLU A 63 0.68 -9.29 -3.23
C GLU A 63 1.61 -9.71 -2.10
N LYS A 64 2.71 -10.41 -2.43
CA LYS A 64 3.73 -10.79 -1.45
C LYS A 64 4.35 -9.59 -0.75
N ALA A 65 4.62 -8.50 -1.48
CA ALA A 65 5.14 -7.27 -0.89
C ALA A 65 4.12 -6.61 0.05
N LEU A 66 2.84 -6.60 -0.31
CA LEU A 66 1.79 -6.07 0.57
C LEU A 66 1.65 -6.89 1.87
N ASP A 67 1.71 -8.21 1.77
CA ASP A 67 1.64 -9.10 2.94
C ASP A 67 2.85 -8.94 3.87
N ALA A 68 4.03 -8.67 3.32
CA ALA A 68 5.23 -8.39 4.12
C ALA A 68 5.14 -7.05 4.88
N ILE A 69 4.49 -6.04 4.32
CA ILE A 69 4.32 -4.71 4.93
C ILE A 69 3.13 -4.69 5.90
N ALA A 70 2.14 -5.55 5.69
CA ALA A 70 0.88 -5.58 6.40
C ALA A 70 1.04 -5.86 7.92
N PRO A 71 0.75 -4.88 8.80
CA PRO A 71 0.90 -5.08 10.24
C PRO A 71 -0.24 -5.93 10.83
N LEU A 72 0.11 -6.84 11.73
CA LEU A 72 -0.86 -7.63 12.49
C LEU A 72 -1.46 -6.85 13.67
N VAL A 73 -0.64 -6.04 14.34
CA VAL A 73 -1.01 -5.30 15.56
C VAL A 73 -0.61 -3.84 15.40
N GLU A 74 -1.48 -2.93 15.82
CA GLU A 74 -1.17 -1.50 15.95
C GLU A 74 -1.30 -1.07 17.41
N VAL A 75 -0.53 -0.07 17.82
CA VAL A 75 -0.69 0.54 19.14
C VAL A 75 -1.74 1.65 19.09
N LYS A 76 -2.64 1.67 20.08
CA LYS A 76 -3.59 2.75 20.30
C LYS A 76 -3.35 3.39 21.65
N SER A 77 -3.38 4.72 21.69
CA SER A 77 -3.32 5.47 22.94
C SER A 77 -4.60 5.26 23.74
N ARG A 78 -4.45 4.81 25.00
CA ARG A 78 -5.55 4.68 25.96
C ARG A 78 -5.16 5.36 27.26
N ARG A 79 -6.03 6.22 27.77
CA ARG A 79 -5.81 6.91 29.05
C ARG A 79 -6.37 6.09 30.20
N VAL A 80 -5.53 5.81 31.20
CA VAL A 80 -5.89 5.04 32.41
C VAL A 80 -5.22 5.70 33.61
N GLY A 81 -5.99 6.01 34.66
CA GLY A 81 -5.43 6.48 35.94
C GLY A 81 -4.60 7.77 35.87
N GLY A 82 -4.79 8.62 34.86
CA GLY A 82 -4.04 9.87 34.68
C GLY A 82 -2.89 9.82 33.66
N ALA A 83 -2.40 8.63 33.30
CA ALA A 83 -1.37 8.43 32.28
C ALA A 83 -1.92 7.89 30.95
N THR A 84 -1.18 8.07 29.86
CA THR A 84 -1.54 7.54 28.53
C THR A 84 -0.65 6.34 28.20
N TYR A 85 -1.26 5.18 28.01
CA TYR A 85 -0.59 3.94 27.68
C TYR A 85 -0.80 3.58 26.20
N GLN A 86 0.20 2.92 25.61
CA GLN A 86 0.07 2.31 24.29
C GLN A 86 -0.48 0.90 24.45
N VAL A 87 -1.72 0.68 24.00
CA VAL A 87 -2.38 -0.62 24.08
C VAL A 87 -2.31 -1.29 22.70
N PRO A 88 -1.75 -2.51 22.60
CA PRO A 88 -1.75 -3.26 21.35
C PRO A 88 -3.17 -3.71 21.00
N VAL A 89 -3.58 -3.47 19.75
CA VAL A 89 -4.88 -3.87 19.22
C VAL A 89 -4.68 -4.52 17.85
N GLU A 90 -5.37 -5.62 17.60
CA GLU A 90 -5.33 -6.29 16.31
C GLU A 90 -5.87 -5.40 15.18
N VAL A 91 -5.14 -5.38 14.05
CA VAL A 91 -5.51 -4.59 12.88
C VAL A 91 -6.51 -5.36 12.03
N ARG A 92 -7.69 -4.76 11.82
CA ARG A 92 -8.73 -5.30 10.93
C ARG A 92 -8.19 -5.47 9.49
N PRO A 93 -8.57 -6.52 8.75
CA PRO A 93 -8.03 -6.80 7.40
C PRO A 93 -8.13 -5.62 6.42
N SER A 94 -9.27 -4.93 6.37
CA SER A 94 -9.44 -3.78 5.48
C SER A 94 -8.49 -2.61 5.80
N ARG A 95 -8.13 -2.46 7.09
CA ARG A 95 -7.20 -1.43 7.55
C ARG A 95 -5.76 -1.87 7.32
N ARG A 96 -5.46 -3.15 7.50
CA ARG A 96 -4.15 -3.77 7.26
C ARG A 96 -3.68 -3.50 5.83
N ASN A 97 -4.52 -3.81 4.84
CA ASN A 97 -4.18 -3.58 3.43
C ASN A 97 -4.03 -2.08 3.11
N ALA A 98 -4.87 -1.23 3.70
CA ALA A 98 -4.79 0.22 3.49
C ALA A 98 -3.51 0.84 4.11
N LEU A 99 -3.06 0.33 5.26
CA LEU A 99 -1.79 0.74 5.86
C LEU A 99 -0.62 0.29 5.00
N ALA A 100 -0.63 -0.97 4.54
CA ALA A 100 0.41 -1.51 3.67
C ALA A 100 0.55 -0.70 2.38
N MET A 101 -0.54 -0.45 1.68
CA MET A 101 -0.55 0.37 0.46
C MET A 101 -0.05 1.80 0.73
N ARG A 102 -0.45 2.41 1.84
CA ARG A 102 -0.01 3.78 2.20
C ARG A 102 1.49 3.83 2.46
N TRP A 103 2.01 2.94 3.30
CA TRP A 103 3.43 2.90 3.62
C TRP A 103 4.27 2.61 2.39
N LEU A 104 3.86 1.65 1.56
CA LEU A 104 4.54 1.37 0.31
C LEU A 104 4.67 2.62 -0.57
N VAL A 105 3.60 3.41 -0.75
CA VAL A 105 3.65 4.66 -1.53
C VAL A 105 4.53 5.72 -0.85
N ASP A 106 4.35 5.94 0.45
CA ASP A 106 5.07 6.98 1.19
C ASP A 106 6.57 6.72 1.23
N PHE A 107 6.99 5.47 1.44
CA PHE A 107 8.39 5.09 1.44
C PHE A 107 8.98 5.02 0.03
N ALA A 108 8.23 4.54 -0.97
CA ALA A 108 8.68 4.62 -2.36
C ALA A 108 8.92 6.08 -2.79
N ARG A 109 8.07 7.03 -2.39
CA ARG A 109 8.26 8.46 -2.71
C ARG A 109 9.56 9.03 -2.14
N LYS A 110 9.98 8.57 -0.96
CA LYS A 110 11.21 9.00 -0.27
C LYS A 110 12.50 8.43 -0.87
N ARG A 111 12.42 7.44 -1.78
CA ARG A 111 13.61 6.88 -2.41
C ARG A 111 14.25 7.85 -3.42
N GLY A 112 15.54 7.62 -3.69
CA GLY A 112 16.37 8.49 -4.51
C GLY A 112 16.36 8.22 -6.02
N GLU A 113 15.62 7.22 -6.52
CA GLU A 113 15.63 6.93 -7.97
C GLU A 113 15.00 8.07 -8.80
N LYS A 114 15.31 8.09 -10.11
CA LYS A 114 14.93 9.20 -11.00
C LYS A 114 13.43 9.33 -11.25
N SER A 115 12.70 8.22 -11.40
CA SER A 115 11.27 8.22 -11.71
C SER A 115 10.47 7.46 -10.67
N MET A 116 9.21 7.85 -10.46
CA MET A 116 8.35 7.19 -9.47
C MET A 116 8.10 5.71 -9.81
N ALA A 117 8.05 5.36 -11.09
CA ALA A 117 7.94 3.95 -11.52
C ALA A 117 9.15 3.13 -11.07
N LEU A 118 10.37 3.69 -11.19
CA LEU A 118 11.59 3.02 -10.71
C LEU A 118 11.65 2.95 -9.19
N ARG A 119 11.23 4.01 -8.49
CA ARG A 119 11.14 4.03 -7.03
C ARG A 119 10.19 2.94 -6.51
N LEU A 120 8.99 2.86 -7.08
CA LEU A 120 8.00 1.84 -6.72
C LEU A 120 8.48 0.43 -7.03
N ALA A 121 9.08 0.21 -8.20
CA ALA A 121 9.63 -1.10 -8.55
C ALA A 121 10.75 -1.52 -7.59
N GLY A 122 11.60 -0.58 -7.17
CA GLY A 122 12.62 -0.81 -6.15
C GLY A 122 12.03 -1.20 -4.80
N GLU A 123 11.10 -0.40 -4.28
CA GLU A 123 10.48 -0.68 -2.98
C GLU A 123 9.67 -1.99 -2.98
N LEU A 124 8.99 -2.31 -4.08
CA LEU A 124 8.26 -3.58 -4.23
C LEU A 124 9.18 -4.80 -4.17
N LEU A 125 10.33 -4.74 -4.85
CA LEU A 125 11.30 -5.83 -4.84
C LEU A 125 11.93 -6.01 -3.46
N ASP A 126 12.29 -4.90 -2.81
CA ASP A 126 12.85 -4.92 -1.46
C ASP A 126 11.83 -5.47 -0.46
N ALA A 127 10.58 -4.99 -0.50
CA ALA A 127 9.51 -5.43 0.38
C ALA A 127 9.17 -6.92 0.19
N ALA A 128 9.16 -7.42 -1.05
CA ALA A 128 8.94 -8.84 -1.34
C ALA A 128 10.04 -9.77 -0.77
N GLU A 129 11.21 -9.21 -0.42
CA GLU A 129 12.31 -9.89 0.27
C GLU A 129 12.32 -9.65 1.79
N GLY A 130 11.33 -8.93 2.33
CA GLY A 130 11.29 -8.53 3.74
C GLY A 130 12.33 -7.45 4.08
N LYS A 131 12.81 -6.71 3.08
CA LYS A 131 13.77 -5.61 3.22
C LYS A 131 13.07 -4.29 2.85
N GLY A 132 13.80 -3.19 2.98
CA GLY A 132 13.28 -1.86 2.63
C GLY A 132 12.74 -1.09 3.83
N ALA A 133 12.37 0.17 3.58
CA ALA A 133 11.90 1.05 4.63
C ALA A 133 10.42 0.80 4.95
N ALA A 134 9.64 0.29 3.99
CA ALA A 134 8.23 -0.01 4.20
C ALA A 134 7.96 -1.18 5.15
N VAL A 135 8.91 -2.11 5.29
CA VAL A 135 8.77 -3.29 6.18
C VAL A 135 9.24 -3.00 7.61
N LYS A 136 10.00 -1.92 7.83
CA LYS A 136 10.53 -1.50 9.14
C LYS A 136 9.58 -0.56 9.87
#